data_AF-A0A522DU03-F1
#
_entry.id   AF-A0A522DU03-F1
#
_cell.length_a   1.000
_cell.length_b   1.000
_cell.length_c   1.000
_cell.angle_alpha   90.00
_cell.angle_beta   90.00
_cell.angle_gamma   90.00
#
_symmetry.space_group_name_H-M   'P 1'
#
loop_
_entity.id
_entity.type
_entity.pdbx_description
1 polymer ?
#
loop_
_entity_poly.entity_id
_entity_poly.type
_entity_poly.pdbx_seq_one_letter_code
_entity_poly.pdbx_strand_id
1 'polypeptide(L)' 'MNIENTQSQMRKGILEFCILSIIRRGEAYPSDIVEEMKA' A
#
# COMPACT_ATOMS: atom_id res chain seq x y z
N MET A 1 10.29 -20.06 9.83
CA MET A 1 9.68 -18.94 9.08
C MET A 1 9.10 -19.53 7.80
N ASN A 2 7.80 -19.41 7.57
CA ASN A 2 7.16 -19.97 6.35
C ASN A 2 7.38 -18.98 5.18
N ILE A 3 7.85 -19.49 4.03
CA ILE A 3 8.08 -18.70 2.80
C ILE A 3 6.78 -18.03 2.34
N GLU A 4 5.64 -18.70 2.46
CA GLU A 4 4.32 -18.14 2.11
C GLU A 4 3.97 -16.94 2.99
N ASN A 5 4.25 -17.03 4.29
CA ASN A 5 4.06 -15.91 5.22
C ASN A 5 4.98 -14.75 4.86
N THR A 6 6.23 -15.03 4.49
CA THR A 6 7.20 -14.01 4.08
C THR A 6 6.72 -13.26 2.84
N GLN A 7 6.25 -13.99 1.81
CA GLN A 7 5.70 -13.38 0.61
C GLN A 7 4.43 -12.55 0.91
N SER A 8 3.57 -13.02 1.81
CA SER A 8 2.38 -12.28 2.25
C SER A 8 2.74 -10.97 2.95
N GLN A 9 3.76 -10.98 3.83
CA GLN A 9 4.24 -9.77 4.50
C GLN A 9 4.90 -8.79 3.52
N MET A 10 5.68 -9.27 2.56
CA MET A 10 6.28 -8.40 1.53
C MET A 10 5.20 -7.70 0.69
N ARG A 11 4.14 -8.42 0.28
CA ARG A 11 3.01 -7.82 -0.44
C ARG A 11 2.31 -6.73 0.39
N LYS A 12 2.09 -6.98 1.68
CA LYS A 12 1.52 -5.98 2.60
C LYS A 12 2.43 -4.75 2.73
N GLY A 13 3.73 -4.96 2.94
CA GLY A 13 4.69 -3.86 3.06
C GLY A 13 4.77 -2.98 1.81
N ILE A 14 4.66 -3.56 0.62
CA ILE A 14 4.59 -2.78 -0.64
C ILE A 14 3.32 -1.94 -0.67
N LEU A 15 2.15 -2.51 -0.31
CA LEU A 15 0.89 -1.76 -0.28
C LEU A 15 0.95 -0.61 0.74
N GLU A 16 1.48 -0.85 1.93
CA GLU A 16 1.70 0.17 2.96
C GLU A 16 2.62 1.28 2.45
N PHE A 17 3.73 0.93 1.79
CA PHE A 17 4.64 1.90 1.19
C PHE A 17 3.97 2.75 0.11
N CYS A 18 3.16 2.15 -0.77
CA CYS A 18 2.39 2.87 -1.79
C CYS A 18 1.40 3.85 -1.14
N ILE A 19 0.64 3.40 -0.13
CA ILE A 19 -0.32 4.23 0.60
C ILE A 19 0.38 5.42 1.28
N LEU A 20 1.49 5.17 1.98
CA LEU A 20 2.29 6.23 2.61
C LEU A 20 2.86 7.21 1.59
N SER A 21 3.24 6.73 0.40
CA SER A 21 3.73 7.58 -0.68
C SER A 21 2.66 8.50 -1.26
N ILE A 22 1.40 8.10 -1.24
CA ILE A 22 0.24 8.92 -1.62
C ILE A 22 -0.03 9.97 -0.52
N ILE A 23 -0.16 9.54 0.73
CA ILE A 23 -0.41 10.42 1.89
C ILE A 23 0.70 11.48 2.06
N ARG A 24 1.95 11.16 1.69
CA ARG A 24 3.06 12.11 1.71
C ARG A 24 2.82 13.34 0.83
N ARG A 25 1.98 13.24 -0.21
CA ARG A 25 1.70 14.34 -1.15
C ARG A 25 0.66 15.33 -0.60
N GLY A 26 -0.10 14.92 0.41
CA GLY A 26 -1.17 15.71 1.01
C GLY A 26 -2.22 14.82 1.67
N GLU A 27 -3.20 15.44 2.31
CA GLU A 27 -4.38 14.71 2.81
C GLU A 27 -5.09 14.02 1.64
N ALA A 28 -5.40 12.74 1.82
CA ALA A 28 -6.08 11.92 0.83
C ALA A 28 -7.18 11.11 1.52
N TYR A 29 -8.37 11.09 0.95
CA TYR A 29 -9.41 10.20 1.43
C TYR A 29 -9.11 8.76 0.99
N PRO A 30 -9.61 7.74 1.72
CA PRO A 30 -9.45 6.35 1.32
C PRO A 30 -9.95 6.05 -0.10
N SER A 31 -11.00 6.73 -0.56
CA SER A 31 -11.48 6.65 -1.95
C SER A 31 -10.42 7.11 -2.94
N ASP A 32 -9.74 8.22 -2.67
CA ASP A 32 -8.74 8.80 -3.57
C ASP A 32 -7.52 7.88 -3.69
N ILE A 33 -7.10 7.29 -2.56
CA ILE A 33 -6.02 6.30 -2.51
C ILE A 33 -6.37 5.07 -3.35
N VAL A 34 -7.60 4.55 -3.22
CA VAL A 34 -8.06 3.38 -3.99
C VAL A 34 -8.14 3.69 -5.48
N GLU A 35 -8.63 4.86 -5.86
CA GLU A 35 -8.68 5.28 -7.27
C GLU A 35 -7.26 5.47 -7.85
N GLU A 36 -6.33 6.07 -7.10
CA GLU A 36 -4.94 6.23 -7.54
C GLU A 36 -4.21 4.89 -7.69
N MET A 37 -4.49 3.90 -6.83
CA MET A 37 -3.87 2.57 -6.90
C MET A 37 -4.43 1.67 -8.04
N LYS A 38 -5.56 2.05 -8.66
CA LYS A 38 -6.15 1.32 -9.79
C LYS A 38 -5.58 1.75 -11.16
N ALA A 39 -4.97 2.93 -11.23
CA ALA A 39 -4.38 3.50 -12.44
C ALA A 39 -3.02 2.85 -12.80
#